data_AF-F3M7E6-F1
#
_entry.id   AF-F3M7E6-F1
#
_cell.length_a   1.000
_cell.length_b   1.000
_cell.length_c   1.000
_cell.angle_alpha   90.00
_cell.angle_beta   90.00
_cell.angle_gamma   90.00
#
_symmetry.space_group_name_H-M   'P 1'
#
loop_
_entity.id
_entity.type
_entity.pdbx_description
1 polymer ?
#
loop_
_entity_poly.entity_id
_entity_poly.type
_entity_poly.pdbx_seq_one_letter_code
_entity_poly.pdbx_strand_id
1 'polypeptide(L)'
;LTSAVSLLEVPTSYVMDRWHWGRTKAVVVISALVLLVGLPSALSFGIVPGLTDIGGKNFFDWLDFITSNILLPVGGLITTLFAGYFWKKAADAAGLKAGWFRVWLFMLRYIAPVLVFLVLLHTTGLITFE
;
A
#
# COMPACT_ATOMS: atom_id res chain seq x y z
N LEU A 1 10.31 11.53 9.79
CA LEU A 1 10.48 12.42 8.61
C LEU A 1 10.89 11.63 7.36
N THR A 2 11.94 10.81 7.40
CA THR A 2 12.41 10.01 6.25
C THR A 2 11.35 9.09 5.66
N SER A 3 10.58 8.37 6.47
CA SER A 3 9.50 7.48 5.98
C SER A 3 8.39 8.24 5.24
N ALA A 4 8.05 9.46 5.70
CA ALA A 4 7.04 10.29 5.05
C ALA A 4 7.50 10.77 3.67
N VAL A 5 8.80 11.09 3.53
CA VAL A 5 9.39 11.44 2.23
C VAL A 5 9.32 10.26 1.26
N SER A 6 9.66 9.05 1.72
CA SER A 6 9.56 7.84 0.88
C SER A 6 8.13 7.55 0.40
N LEU A 7 7.12 7.76 1.25
CA LEU A 7 5.71 7.57 0.89
C LEU A 7 5.22 8.62 -0.13
N LEU A 8 5.68 9.86 -0.02
CA LEU A 8 5.30 10.94 -0.95
C LEU A 8 5.98 10.82 -2.32
N GLU A 9 7.15 10.20 -2.38
CA GLU A 9 7.88 10.03 -3.65
C GLU A 9 7.12 9.10 -4.61
N VAL A 10 6.47 8.03 -4.12
CA VAL A 10 5.74 7.07 -4.96
C VAL A 10 4.67 7.74 -5.86
N PRO A 11 3.68 8.48 -5.33
CA PRO A 11 2.71 9.20 -6.17
C PRO A 11 3.36 10.35 -6.96
N THR A 12 4.41 10.99 -6.42
CA THR A 12 5.14 12.06 -7.12
C THR A 12 5.79 11.55 -8.40
N SER A 13 6.55 10.45 -8.32
CA SER A 13 7.18 9.82 -9.47
C SER A 13 6.15 9.31 -10.47
N TYR A 14 5.04 8.72 -9.99
CA TYR A 14 3.96 8.28 -10.87
C TYR A 14 3.38 9.43 -11.71
N VAL A 15 3.12 10.58 -11.09
CA VAL A 15 2.59 11.77 -11.78
C VAL A 15 3.63 12.37 -12.73
N MET A 16 4.90 12.40 -12.33
CA MET A 16 5.99 12.84 -13.21
C MET A 16 6.08 11.97 -14.46
N ASP A 17 6.04 10.64 -14.33
CA ASP A 17 6.13 9.72 -15.46
C ASP A 17 4.87 9.73 -16.32
N ARG A 18 3.69 9.77 -15.68
CA ARG A 18 2.40 9.68 -16.38
C ARG A 18 2.02 10.97 -17.12
N TRP A 19 2.29 12.13 -16.50
CA TRP A 19 1.89 13.45 -17.01
C TRP A 19 3.08 14.33 -17.42
N HIS A 20 4.31 13.83 -17.36
CA HIS A 20 5.54 14.53 -17.76
C HIS A 20 5.72 15.87 -17.04
N TRP A 21 5.29 15.96 -15.77
CA TRP A 21 5.43 17.18 -14.97
C TRP A 21 6.84 17.33 -14.42
N GLY A 22 7.30 18.58 -14.25
CA GLY A 22 8.53 18.88 -13.52
C GLY A 22 8.40 18.55 -12.02
N ARG A 23 9.51 18.13 -11.40
CA ARG A 23 9.57 17.66 -9.98
C ARG A 23 8.89 18.62 -9.02
N THR A 24 9.21 19.92 -9.09
CA THR A 24 8.65 20.93 -8.19
C THR A 24 7.12 20.99 -8.25
N LYS A 25 6.55 20.97 -9.47
CA LYS A 25 5.10 20.98 -9.65
C LYS A 25 4.46 19.72 -9.07
N ALA A 26 5.02 18.56 -9.36
CA ALA A 26 4.49 17.28 -8.86
C ALA A 26 4.49 17.23 -7.32
N VAL A 27 5.61 17.58 -6.67
CA VAL A 27 5.73 17.58 -5.20
C VAL A 27 4.72 18.54 -4.57
N VAL A 28 4.59 19.76 -5.08
CA VAL A 28 3.66 20.76 -4.51
C VAL A 28 2.21 20.29 -4.62
N VAL A 29 1.81 19.77 -5.78
CA VAL A 29 0.44 19.30 -6.00
C VAL A 29 0.13 18.09 -5.12
N ILE A 30 1.00 17.08 -5.10
CA ILE A 30 0.80 15.89 -4.26
C ILE A 30 0.78 16.26 -2.78
N SER A 31 1.68 17.13 -2.32
CA SER A 31 1.70 17.58 -0.91
C SER A 31 0.42 18.33 -0.55
N ALA A 32 -0.08 19.18 -1.44
CA ALA A 32 -1.36 19.86 -1.23
C ALA A 32 -2.53 18.87 -1.14
N LEU A 33 -2.58 17.86 -2.02
CA LEU A 33 -3.61 16.82 -1.97
C LEU A 33 -3.55 16.00 -0.68
N VAL A 34 -2.35 15.61 -0.25
CA VAL A 34 -2.15 14.89 1.02
C VAL A 34 -2.60 15.75 2.21
N LEU A 35 -2.32 17.05 2.19
CA LEU A 35 -2.77 17.97 3.24
C LEU A 35 -4.29 18.09 3.25
N LEU A 36 -4.93 18.19 2.07
CA LEU A 36 -6.40 18.25 1.97
C LEU A 36 -7.09 17.00 2.51
N VAL A 37 -6.49 15.81 2.36
CA VAL A 37 -7.01 14.56 2.94
C VAL A 37 -6.61 14.43 4.42
N GLY A 38 -5.43 14.93 4.81
CA GLY A 38 -4.95 14.90 6.20
C GLY A 38 -5.73 15.81 7.13
N LEU A 39 -6.27 16.93 6.63
CA LEU A 39 -7.05 17.89 7.41
C LEU A 39 -8.32 17.27 8.02
N PRO A 40 -9.23 16.63 7.25
CA PRO A 40 -10.39 15.95 7.83
C PRO A 40 -10.00 14.78 8.73
N SER A 41 -8.90 14.06 8.43
CA SER A 41 -8.37 13.01 9.31
C SER A 41 -7.97 13.55 10.67
N ALA A 42 -7.24 14.68 10.73
CA ALA A 42 -6.86 15.31 11.99
C ALA A 42 -8.08 15.87 12.77
N LEU A 43 -9.06 16.42 12.05
CA LEU A 43 -10.29 16.95 12.65
C LEU A 43 -11.23 15.85 13.20
N SER A 44 -11.10 14.62 12.70
CA SER A 44 -11.93 13.49 13.10
C SER A 44 -11.72 13.05 14.56
N PHE A 45 -10.58 13.41 15.18
CA PHE A 45 -10.25 13.08 16.57
C PHE A 45 -11.04 13.84 17.65
N GLY A 46 -12.08 14.61 17.28
CA GLY A 46 -13.04 15.16 18.25
C GLY A 46 -13.51 16.60 18.00
N ILE A 47 -13.05 17.25 16.92
CA ILE A 47 -13.43 18.63 16.62
C ILE A 47 -14.73 18.68 15.79
N VAL A 48 -14.92 17.73 14.87
CA VAL A 48 -16.07 17.73 13.95
C VAL A 48 -16.93 16.49 14.21
N PRO A 49 -18.11 16.64 14.86
CA PRO A 49 -18.98 15.51 15.21
C PRO A 49 -19.34 14.61 14.03
N GLY A 50 -19.52 15.19 12.84
CA GLY A 50 -19.82 14.43 11.61
C GLY A 50 -18.67 13.60 11.05
N LEU A 51 -17.43 13.81 11.53
CA LEU A 51 -16.24 13.03 11.15
C LEU A 51 -15.78 12.09 12.28
N THR A 52 -16.24 12.32 13.50
CA THR A 52 -15.83 11.56 14.69
C THR A 52 -16.58 10.22 14.83
N ASP A 53 -17.82 10.14 14.35
CA ASP A 53 -18.59 8.90 14.38
C ASP A 53 -19.30 8.64 13.04
N ILE A 54 -18.57 8.08 12.08
CA ILE A 54 -19.10 7.59 10.82
C ILE A 54 -19.32 6.08 11.01
N GLY A 55 -20.49 5.67 11.50
CA GLY A 55 -20.82 4.25 11.64
C GLY A 55 -19.94 3.47 12.61
N GLY A 56 -19.55 4.07 13.75
CA GLY A 56 -18.78 3.42 14.81
C GLY A 56 -17.26 3.58 14.71
N LYS A 57 -16.77 4.33 13.72
CA LYS A 57 -15.35 4.68 13.52
C LYS A 57 -15.22 6.14 13.10
N ASN A 58 -14.12 6.79 13.50
CA ASN A 58 -13.83 8.13 13.01
C ASN A 58 -13.33 8.06 11.54
N PHE A 59 -13.29 9.20 10.85
CA PHE A 59 -12.85 9.27 9.45
C PHE A 59 -11.42 8.75 9.24
N PHE A 60 -10.50 9.02 10.18
CA PHE A 60 -9.14 8.50 10.12
C PHE A 60 -9.09 6.96 10.21
N ASP A 61 -9.84 6.36 11.12
CA ASP A 61 -9.92 4.91 11.33
C ASP A 61 -10.52 4.19 10.12
N TRP A 62 -11.44 4.84 9.39
CA TRP A 62 -11.94 4.32 8.11
C TRP A 62 -10.86 4.33 7.05
N LEU A 63 -10.12 5.42 6.91
CA LEU A 63 -9.03 5.50 5.96
C LEU A 63 -7.94 4.48 6.31
N ASP A 64 -7.57 4.34 7.58
CA ASP A 64 -6.61 3.33 8.03
C ASP A 64 -7.11 1.91 7.77
N PHE A 65 -8.40 1.63 8.03
CA PHE A 65 -8.96 0.32 7.71
C PHE A 65 -8.87 0.01 6.21
N ILE A 66 -9.27 0.96 5.35
CA ILE A 66 -9.22 0.79 3.89
C ILE A 66 -7.78 0.59 3.42
N THR A 67 -6.83 1.39 3.89
CA THR A 67 -5.44 1.30 3.43
C THR A 67 -4.73 0.07 3.99
N SER A 68 -4.73 -0.09 5.31
CA SER A 68 -3.94 -1.08 6.03
C SER A 68 -4.51 -2.49 5.90
N ASN A 69 -5.83 -2.64 5.90
CA ASN A 69 -6.47 -3.95 5.92
C ASN A 69 -6.97 -4.42 4.54
N ILE A 70 -7.22 -3.51 3.60
CA ILE A 70 -7.72 -3.86 2.25
C ILE A 70 -6.65 -3.61 1.18
N LEU A 71 -6.22 -2.36 1.00
CA LEU A 71 -5.31 -2.01 -0.11
C LEU A 71 -3.94 -2.69 0.02
N LEU A 72 -3.33 -2.71 1.21
CA LEU A 72 -2.02 -3.33 1.40
C LEU A 72 -2.04 -4.85 1.12
N PRO A 73 -2.96 -5.66 1.70
CA PRO A 73 -3.00 -7.08 1.41
C PRO A 73 -3.40 -7.38 -0.04
N VAL A 74 -4.39 -6.68 -0.61
CA VAL A 74 -4.78 -6.87 -2.02
C VAL A 74 -3.63 -6.50 -2.96
N GLY A 75 -2.96 -5.38 -2.71
CA GLY A 75 -1.77 -4.95 -3.45
C GLY A 75 -0.66 -5.99 -3.37
N GLY A 76 -0.35 -6.48 -2.17
CA GLY A 76 0.64 -7.53 -1.95
C GLY A 76 0.31 -8.84 -2.67
N LEU A 77 -0.97 -9.24 -2.69
CA LEU A 77 -1.42 -10.45 -3.39
C LEU A 77 -1.20 -10.28 -4.90
N ILE A 78 -1.61 -9.15 -5.47
CA ILE A 78 -1.42 -8.87 -6.90
C ILE A 78 0.07 -8.84 -7.24
N THR A 79 0.89 -8.16 -6.42
CA THR A 79 2.33 -8.06 -6.65
C THR A 79 3.02 -9.42 -6.58
N THR A 80 2.69 -10.26 -5.59
CA THR A 80 3.30 -11.60 -5.43
C THR A 80 2.89 -12.54 -6.56
N LEU A 81 1.61 -12.53 -6.96
CA LEU A 81 1.13 -13.32 -8.11
C LEU A 81 1.79 -12.85 -9.42
N PHE A 82 1.87 -11.54 -9.64
CA PHE A 82 2.50 -10.98 -10.84
C PHE A 82 4.00 -11.33 -10.90
N ALA A 83 4.74 -11.06 -9.82
CA ALA A 83 6.18 -11.29 -9.77
C ALA A 83 6.53 -12.79 -9.79
N GLY A 84 5.74 -13.63 -9.12
CA GLY A 84 6.00 -15.07 -9.02
C GLY A 84 5.61 -15.89 -10.26
N TYR A 85 4.57 -15.48 -11.00
CA TYR A 85 4.02 -16.27 -12.10
C TYR A 85 4.13 -15.62 -13.48
N PHE A 86 4.01 -14.29 -13.58
CA PHE A 86 3.92 -13.59 -14.87
C PHE A 86 5.23 -12.93 -15.29
N TRP A 87 6.08 -12.53 -14.33
CA TRP A 87 7.29 -11.78 -14.63
C TRP A 87 8.45 -12.68 -15.09
N LYS A 88 8.49 -12.96 -16.40
CA LYS A 88 9.53 -13.80 -17.03
C LYS A 88 10.97 -13.29 -16.89
N LYS A 89 11.16 -11.96 -16.79
CA LYS A 89 12.47 -11.30 -16.60
C LYS A 89 12.85 -11.08 -15.13
N ALA A 90 12.09 -11.61 -14.18
CA ALA A 90 12.40 -11.44 -12.76
C ALA A 90 13.79 -12.01 -12.39
N ALA A 91 14.25 -13.04 -13.10
CA ALA A 91 15.59 -13.62 -12.95
C ALA A 91 16.71 -12.63 -13.24
N ASP A 92 16.62 -11.93 -14.37
CA ASP A 92 17.63 -10.98 -14.82
C ASP A 92 17.60 -9.70 -13.97
N ALA A 93 16.39 -9.26 -13.59
CA ALA A 93 16.19 -8.06 -12.78
C ALA A 93 16.62 -8.24 -11.32
N ALA A 94 16.52 -9.45 -10.76
CA ALA A 94 16.87 -9.70 -9.37
C ALA A 94 18.40 -9.66 -9.13
N GLY A 95 19.23 -9.89 -10.15
CA GLY A 95 20.70 -9.90 -10.02
C GLY A 95 21.23 -10.96 -9.02
N LEU A 96 20.40 -11.94 -8.66
CA LEU A 96 20.72 -12.96 -7.65
C LEU A 96 21.47 -14.13 -8.26
N LYS A 97 22.38 -14.73 -7.48
CA LYS A 97 22.98 -16.03 -7.83
C LYS A 97 21.88 -17.09 -7.97
N ALA A 98 22.05 -18.03 -8.90
CA ALA A 98 21.01 -18.99 -9.32
C ALA A 98 20.33 -19.76 -8.18
N GLY A 99 21.05 -20.10 -7.10
CA GLY A 99 20.47 -20.76 -5.92
C GLY A 99 19.53 -19.86 -5.11
N TRP A 100 19.96 -18.63 -4.82
CA TRP A 100 19.16 -17.64 -4.09
C TRP A 100 17.94 -17.17 -4.88
N PHE A 101 18.06 -17.09 -6.20
CA PHE A 101 16.93 -16.79 -7.07
C PHE A 101 15.83 -17.84 -6.97
N ARG A 102 16.19 -19.14 -6.91
CA ARG A 102 15.21 -20.22 -6.77
C ARG A 102 14.46 -20.17 -5.44
N VAL A 103 15.16 -19.85 -4.34
CA VAL A 103 14.53 -19.65 -3.03
C VAL A 103 13.59 -18.45 -3.06
N TRP A 104 14.04 -17.32 -3.60
CA TRP A 104 13.22 -16.10 -3.70
C TRP A 104 11.96 -16.32 -4.55
N LEU A 105 12.09 -16.98 -5.71
CA LEU A 105 10.93 -17.35 -6.52
C LEU A 105 9.98 -18.29 -5.79
N PHE A 106 10.51 -19.28 -5.06
CA PHE A 106 9.68 -20.18 -4.26
C PHE A 106 8.90 -19.42 -3.18
N MET A 107 9.54 -18.46 -2.52
CA MET A 107 8.87 -17.59 -1.55
C MET A 107 7.77 -16.76 -2.20
N LEU A 108 8.02 -16.13 -3.35
CA LEU A 108 7.02 -15.32 -4.04
C LEU A 108 5.87 -16.14 -4.65
N ARG A 109 6.14 -17.38 -5.05
CA ARG A 109 5.15 -18.23 -5.71
C ARG A 109 4.25 -18.96 -4.73
N TYR A 110 4.77 -19.32 -3.55
CA TYR A 110 4.03 -20.14 -2.58
C TYR A 110 3.87 -19.48 -1.22
N ILE A 111 4.95 -19.04 -0.58
CA ILE A 111 4.90 -18.59 0.82
C ILE A 111 4.18 -17.23 0.94
N ALA A 112 4.64 -16.22 0.20
CA ALA A 112 4.10 -14.87 0.24
C ALA A 112 2.60 -14.79 -0.13
N PRO A 113 2.13 -15.39 -1.25
CA PRO A 113 0.71 -15.31 -1.59
C PRO A 113 -0.17 -16.07 -0.57
N VAL A 114 0.29 -17.19 -0.01
CA VAL A 114 -0.44 -17.91 1.05
C VAL A 114 -0.55 -17.06 2.31
N LEU A 115 0.54 -16.45 2.78
CA LEU A 115 0.50 -15.58 3.96
C LEU A 115 -0.41 -14.37 3.76
N VAL A 116 -0.34 -13.71 2.60
CA VAL A 116 -1.20 -12.56 2.29
C VAL A 116 -2.67 -12.98 2.19
N PHE A 117 -2.94 -14.17 1.62
CA PHE A 117 -4.29 -14.73 1.57
C PHE A 117 -4.84 -15.03 2.98
N LEU A 118 -4.01 -15.56 3.88
CA LEU A 118 -4.39 -15.76 5.28
C LEU A 118 -4.69 -14.43 5.99
N VAL A 119 -3.89 -13.39 5.76
CA VAL A 119 -4.15 -12.04 6.29
C VAL A 119 -5.49 -11.50 5.78
N LEU A 120 -5.80 -11.67 4.50
CA LEU A 120 -7.09 -11.28 3.94
C LEU A 120 -8.27 -12.02 4.58
N LEU A 121 -8.14 -13.33 4.82
CA LEU A 121 -9.17 -14.13 5.48
C LEU A 121 -9.38 -13.73 6.95
N HIS A 122 -8.32 -13.32 7.63
CA HIS A 122 -8.41 -12.77 8.98
C HIS A 122 -9.14 -11.43 8.97
N THR A 123 -8.78 -10.53 8.05
CA THR A 123 -9.42 -9.22 7.90
C THR A 123 -10.90 -9.31 7.55
N THR A 124 -11.33 -10.29 6.76
CA THR A 124 -12.76 -10.48 6.41
C THR A 124 -13.60 -11.07 7.55
N GLY A 125 -12.98 -11.40 8.70
CA GLY A 125 -13.67 -11.95 9.86
C GLY A 125 -14.07 -13.42 9.71
N LEU A 126 -13.57 -14.12 8.68
CA LEU A 126 -13.81 -15.55 8.47
C LEU A 126 -12.91 -16.44 9.34
N ILE A 127 -11.78 -15.90 9.80
CA ILE A 127 -10.85 -16.58 10.71
C ILE A 127 -10.50 -15.59 11.81
N THR A 128 -11.00 -15.81 13.02
CA THR A 128 -10.56 -15.08 14.22
C THR A 128 -9.40 -15.87 14.81
N PHE A 129 -8.19 -15.34 14.76
CA PHE A 129 -7.12 -15.84 15.62
C PHE A 129 -7.40 -15.26 17.00
N GLU A 130 -7.93 -16.07 17.92
CA GLU A 130 -7.90 -15.75 19.36
C GLU A 130 -6.45 -15.62 19.84
#